data_AF-A0A932FKX6-F1
#
_entry.id   AF-A0A932FKX6-F1
#
_cell.length_a   1.000
_cell.length_b   1.000
_cell.length_c   1.000
_cell.angle_alpha   90.00
_cell.angle_beta   90.00
_cell.angle_gamma   90.00
#
_symmetry.space_group_name_H-M   'P 1'
#
loop_
_entity.id
_entity.type
_entity.pdbx_description
1 polymer ?
#
loop_
_entity_poly.entity_id
_entity_poly.type
_entity_poly.pdbx_seq_one_letter_code
_entity_poly.pdbx_strand_id
1 'polypeptide(L)' 'MTVRVQGPHEHGRFSPEAWGHLLALRGSGALDGAELEQVIERALAHIEGRIALDELRALLDGAGLDDGVGGAGRVH' A
#
# COMPACT_ATOMS: atom_id res chain seq x y z
N MET A 1 12.26 16.57 -8.35
CA MET A 1 11.54 15.50 -7.63
C MET A 1 11.61 14.28 -8.52
N THR A 2 12.57 13.40 -8.26
CA THR A 2 12.85 12.26 -9.13
C THR A 2 11.83 11.17 -8.81
N VAL A 3 10.85 10.97 -9.70
CA VAL A 3 10.00 9.77 -9.67
C VAL A 3 10.94 8.59 -9.83
N ARG A 4 11.25 7.93 -8.71
CA ARG A 4 11.98 6.67 -8.74
C ARG A 4 10.94 5.70 -9.24
N VAL A 5 11.02 5.29 -10.50
CA VAL A 5 10.33 4.09 -10.97
C VAL A 5 10.82 2.99 -10.04
N GLN A 6 10.04 2.68 -9.00
CA GLN A 6 10.27 1.51 -8.16
C GLN A 6 10.39 0.34 -9.12
N GLY A 7 11.58 -0.26 -9.14
CA GLY A 7 11.94 -1.18 -10.20
C GLY A 7 11.05 -2.42 -10.17
N PRO A 8 11.05 -3.26 -11.23
CA PRO A 8 10.36 -4.56 -11.24
C PRO A 8 10.72 -5.47 -10.05
N HIS A 9 11.82 -5.19 -9.34
CA HIS A 9 12.24 -5.90 -8.12
C HIS A 9 11.33 -5.66 -6.91
N GLU A 10 10.74 -4.47 -6.77
CA GLU A 10 9.85 -4.15 -5.66
C GLU A 10 8.47 -4.78 -5.88
N HIS A 11 7.98 -4.76 -7.13
CA HIS A 11 6.82 -5.58 -7.55
C HIS A 11 7.05 -7.08 -7.29
N GLY A 12 8.28 -7.57 -7.43
CA GLY A 12 8.59 -8.99 -7.30
C GLY A 12 8.32 -9.58 -5.90
N ARG A 13 8.25 -8.73 -4.86
CA ARG A 13 7.92 -9.18 -3.50
C ARG A 13 6.42 -9.29 -3.27
N PHE A 14 5.60 -8.52 -3.97
CA PHE A 14 4.16 -8.63 -3.86
C PHE A 14 3.64 -9.83 -4.65
N SER A 15 2.72 -10.58 -4.03
CA SER A 15 1.89 -11.51 -4.79
C SER A 15 1.05 -10.75 -5.84
N PRO A 16 0.67 -11.38 -6.96
CA PRO A 16 -0.18 -10.76 -7.97
C PRO A 16 -1.49 -10.20 -7.38
N GLU A 17 -2.07 -10.91 -6.40
CA GLU A 17 -3.30 -10.51 -5.72
C GLU A 17 -3.10 -9.28 -4.85
N ALA A 18 -2.01 -9.22 -4.06
CA ALA A 18 -1.67 -8.06 -3.24
C ALA A 18 -1.44 -6.82 -4.12
N TRP A 19 -0.70 -6.98 -5.22
CA TRP A 19 -0.46 -5.89 -6.15
C TRP A 19 -1.74 -5.41 -6.84
N GLY A 20 -2.59 -6.34 -7.28
CA GLY A 20 -3.89 -6.02 -7.86
C GLY A 20 -4.78 -5.24 -6.89
N HIS A 21 -4.73 -5.56 -5.60
CA HIS A 21 -5.47 -4.83 -4.57
C HIS A 21 -5.00 -3.38 -4.40
N LEU A 22 -3.68 -3.14 -4.36
CA LEU A 22 -3.12 -1.77 -4.32
C LEU A 22 -3.55 -0.93 -5.52
N LEU A 23 -3.51 -1.52 -6.72
CA LEU A 23 -3.97 -0.85 -7.94
C LEU A 23 -5.47 -0.57 -7.92
N ALA A 24 -6.28 -1.48 -7.36
CA ALA A 24 -7.72 -1.27 -7.19
C ALA A 24 -8.02 -0.12 -6.22
N LEU A 25 -7.31 -0.05 -5.10
CA LEU A 25 -7.41 1.06 -4.13
C LEU A 25 -7.05 2.40 -4.78
N ARG A 26 -5.92 2.46 -5.51
CA ARG A 26 -5.54 3.64 -6.29
C ARG A 26 -6.55 4.02 -7.37
N GLY A 27 -7.07 3.02 -8.09
CA GLY A 27 -8.08 3.21 -9.13
C GLY A 27 -9.43 3.69 -8.60
N SER A 28 -9.77 3.32 -7.36
CA SER A 28 -10.97 3.79 -6.66
C SER A 28 -10.83 5.17 -6.03
N GLY A 29 -9.61 5.70 -5.92
CA GLY A 29 -9.31 6.94 -5.21
C GLY A 29 -9.18 6.80 -3.69
N ALA A 30 -9.18 5.57 -3.16
CA ALA A 30 -8.92 5.29 -1.74
C ALA A 30 -7.45 5.49 -1.35
N LEU A 31 -6.53 5.43 -2.32
CA LEU A 31 -5.13 5.79 -2.16
C LEU A 31 -4.72 6.74 -3.28
N ASP A 32 -4.10 7.86 -2.93
CA ASP A 32 -3.38 8.68 -3.88
C ASP A 32 -1.98 8.10 -4.21
N GLY A 33 -1.23 8.80 -5.08
CA GLY A 33 0.10 8.34 -5.46
C GLY A 33 1.10 8.28 -4.30
N ALA A 34 1.06 9.26 -3.41
CA ALA A 34 1.96 9.36 -2.28
C ALA A 34 1.58 8.37 -1.16
N GLU A 35 0.29 8.13 -0.96
CA GLU A 35 -0.20 7.12 -0.03
C GLU A 35 0.18 5.70 -0.50
N LEU A 36 0.06 5.43 -1.80
CA LEU A 36 0.53 4.17 -2.38
C LEU A 36 2.02 3.95 -2.13
N GLU A 37 2.85 4.96 -2.40
CA GLU A 37 4.31 4.88 -2.17
C GLU A 37 4.61 4.57 -0.69
N GLN A 38 3.95 5.27 0.25
CA GLN A 38 4.13 5.02 1.69
C GLN A 38 3.70 3.61 2.11
N VAL A 39 2.58 3.10 1.58
CA VAL A 39 2.13 1.73 1.85
C VAL A 39 3.16 0.72 1.36
N ILE A 40 3.69 0.91 0.15
CA ILE A 40 4.71 0.02 -0.41
C ILE A 40 5.98 0.05 0.42
N GLU A 41 6.49 1.24 0.76
CA GLU A 41 7.68 1.39 1.61
C GLU A 41 7.50 0.69 2.96
N ARG A 42 6.34 0.86 3.59
CA ARG A 42 6.03 0.23 4.87
C ARG A 42 5.93 -1.29 4.74
N ALA A 43 5.26 -1.80 3.70
CA ALA A 43 5.16 -3.23 3.47
C ALA A 43 6.55 -3.87 3.24
N LEU A 44 7.41 -3.21 2.48
CA LEU A 44 8.78 -3.69 2.22
C LEU A 44 9.66 -3.68 3.48
N ALA A 45 9.45 -2.72 4.38
CA ALA A 45 10.20 -2.58 5.63
C ALA A 45 9.75 -3.56 6.73
N HIS A 46 8.46 -3.88 6.78
CA HIS A 46 7.87 -4.66 7.88
C HIS A 46 7.64 -6.14 7.55
N ILE A 47 7.45 -6.48 6.27
CA ILE A 47 7.17 -7.86 5.85
C ILE A 47 8.42 -8.46 5.25
N GLU A 48 8.90 -9.55 5.83
CA GLU A 48 10.02 -10.33 5.28
C GLU A 48 9.54 -11.33 4.22
N GLY A 49 10.32 -11.55 3.16
CA GLY A 49 9.93 -12.45 2.08
C GLY A 49 8.84 -11.89 1.15
N ARG A 50 7.88 -12.75 0.74
CA ARG A 50 6.81 -12.43 -0.21
C ARG A 50 5.58 -11.85 0.51
N ILE A 51 5.10 -10.71 0.04
CA ILE A 51 3.94 -9.98 0.57
C ILE A 51 2.66 -10.57 -0.04
N ALA A 52 1.95 -11.36 0.76
CA ALA A 52 0.63 -11.89 0.42
C ALA A 52 -0.46 -10.82 0.61
N LEU A 53 -1.64 -11.04 0.01
CA LEU A 53 -2.78 -10.15 0.16
C LEU A 53 -3.25 -10.03 1.62
N ASP A 54 -3.18 -11.14 2.38
CA ASP A 54 -3.59 -11.17 3.78
C ASP A 54 -2.69 -10.27 4.65
N GLU A 55 -1.38 -10.42 4.52
CA GLU A 55 -0.38 -9.57 5.19
C GLU A 55 -0.53 -8.09 4.81
N LEU A 56 -0.80 -7.82 3.53
CA LEU A 56 -1.06 -6.46 3.06
C LEU A 56 -2.32 -5.87 3.71
N ARG A 57 -3.40 -6.64 3.83
CA ARG A 57 -4.63 -6.19 4.49
C ARG A 57 -4.42 -5.94 5.98
N ALA A 58 -3.73 -6.84 6.66
CA ALA A 58 -3.37 -6.64 8.07
C ALA A 58 -2.53 -5.37 8.26
N LEU A 59 -1.63 -5.08 7.31
CA LEU A 59 -0.87 -3.83 7.29
C LEU A 59 -1.77 -2.61 7.04
N LEU A 60 -2.69 -2.66 6.08
CA LEU A 60 -3.61 -1.54 5.78
C LEU A 60 -4.58 -1.26 6.92
N ASP A 61 -5.12 -2.31 7.55
CA ASP A 61 -5.97 -2.22 8.75
C ASP A 61 -5.22 -1.53 9.90
N GLY A 62 -3.98 -1.95 10.17
CA GLY A 62 -3.12 -1.31 11.18
C GLY A 62 -2.70 0.13 10.83
N ALA A 63 -2.89 0.60 9.60
CA ALA A 63 -2.74 2.01 9.22
C ALA A 63 -4.06 2.81 9.22
N GLY A 64 -5.21 2.17 9.42
CA GLY A 64 -6.52 2.80 9.26
C GLY A 64 -6.88 3.10 7.80
N LEU A 65 -6.25 2.40 6.84
CA LEU A 65 -6.48 2.57 5.40
C LEU A 65 -7.52 1.58 4.84
N ASP A 66 -7.84 0.51 5.57
CA ASP A 66 -8.90 -0.45 5.20
C ASP A 66 -10.32 0.11 5.49
N ASP A 67 -10.42 1.04 6.43
CA ASP A 67 -11.68 1.70 6.77
C ASP A 67 -11.95 2.87 5.80
N GLY A 68 -12.65 2.57 4.71
CA GLY A 68 -13.15 3.56 3.76
C GLY A 68 -14.13 4.60 4.33
N VAL A 69 -14.23 4.81 5.65
CA VAL A 69 -15.11 5.79 6.31
C VAL A 69 -14.48 6.36 7.58
N GLY A 70 -13.26 6.92 7.55
CA GLY A 70 -12.67 7.37 8.83
C GLY A 70 -11.54 8.39 8.84
N GLY A 71 -11.20 9.03 7.73
CA GLY A 71 -10.08 9.98 7.65
C GLY A 71 -10.38 11.45 7.99
N ALA A 72 -11.46 11.76 8.71
CA ALA A 72 -11.71 13.11 9.23
C ALA A 72 -10.85 13.35 10.49
N GLY A 73 -9.53 13.38 10.29
CA GLY A 73 -8.53 13.50 11.35
C GLY A 73 -7.46 14.53 11.04
N ARG A 74 -7.81 15.67 10.43
CA ARG A 74 -6.96 16.87 10.54
C ARG A 74 -7.09 17.39 11.97
N VAL A 75 -6.15 17.01 12.84
CA VAL A 75 -5.98 17.64 14.15
C VAL A 75 -4.73 18.49 14.16
N HIS A 76 -5.01 19.79 14.34
CA HIS A 76 -4.19 20.92 14.77
C HIS A 76 -3.08 21.44 13.83
#